data_AF-E1T670-F1
#
_entry.id   AF-E1T670-F1
#
_cell.length_a   1.000
_cell.length_b   1.000
_cell.length_c   1.000
_cell.angle_alpha   90.00
_cell.angle_beta   90.00
_cell.angle_gamma   90.00
#
_symmetry.space_group_name_H-M   'P 1'
#
loop_
_entity.id
_entity.type
_entity.pdbx_description
1 polymer ?
#
loop_
_entity_poly.entity_id
_entity_poly.type
_entity_poly.pdbx_seq_one_letter_code
_entity_poly.pdbx_strand_id
1 'polypeptide(L)' 'MSKSLSPEAIEALRRLNDVGVGQPAPKFPQSVTAQLLACGLVAEANGDEVEITCSGRQYLSGDCD' A
#
# COMPACT_ATOMS: atom_id res chain seq x y z
N MET A 1 2.64 17.75 7.74
CA MET A 1 1.30 17.14 7.93
C MET A 1 1.48 15.64 8.02
N SER A 2 1.66 15.11 9.24
CA SER A 2 1.73 13.66 9.47
C SER A 2 0.31 13.11 9.31
N LYS A 3 -0.10 12.82 8.07
CA LYS A 3 -1.34 12.04 7.84
C LYS A 3 -1.05 10.64 8.34
N SER A 4 -1.28 10.42 9.63
CA SER A 4 -1.21 9.10 10.24
C SER A 4 -2.20 8.20 9.49
N LEU A 5 -1.69 7.12 8.92
CA LEU A 5 -2.55 6.10 8.33
C LEU A 5 -3.47 5.52 9.40
N SER A 6 -4.66 5.10 8.98
CA SER A 6 -5.51 4.28 9.84
C SER A 6 -4.83 2.92 10.10
N PRO A 7 -5.15 2.24 11.21
CA PRO A 7 -4.65 0.88 11.45
C PRO A 7 -5.01 -0.08 10.31
N GLU A 8 -6.18 0.10 9.69
CA GLU A 8 -6.63 -0.68 8.53
C GLU A 8 -5.74 -0.43 7.31
N ALA A 9 -5.33 0.82 7.05
CA ALA A 9 -4.42 1.14 5.96
C ALA A 9 -3.02 0.62 6.20
N ILE A 10 -2.54 0.64 7.45
CA ILE A 10 -1.24 0.03 7.80
C ILE A 10 -1.29 -1.48 7.56
N GLU A 11 -2.36 -2.16 7.95
CA GLU A 11 -2.49 -3.60 7.74
C GLU A 11 -2.64 -3.94 6.25
N ALA A 12 -3.38 -3.14 5.48
CA ALA A 12 -3.48 -3.29 4.04
C ALA A 12 -2.11 -3.14 3.36
N LEU A 13 -1.34 -2.12 3.75
CA LEU A 13 0.02 -1.90 3.25
C LEU A 13 0.94 -3.09 3.58
N ARG A 14 0.85 -3.64 4.80
CA ARG A 14 1.59 -4.85 5.19
C ARG A 14 1.23 -6.05 4.32
N ARG A 15 -0.07 -6.27 4.08
CA ARG A 15 -0.53 -7.37 3.20
C ARG A 15 -0.03 -7.19 1.77
N LEU A 16 -0.02 -5.97 1.23
CA LEU A 16 0.57 -5.69 -0.09
C LEU A 16 2.07 -5.98 -0.14
N ASN A 17 2.80 -5.70 0.94
CA ASN A 17 4.22 -6.02 1.03
C ASN A 17 4.50 -7.52 1.13
N ASP A 18 3.60 -8.28 1.76
CA ASP A 18 3.70 -9.74 1.92
C ASP A 18 3.39 -10.48 0.60
N VAL A 19 2.58 -9.87 -0.26
CA VAL A 19 2.25 -10.38 -1.59
C VAL A 19 3.48 -10.26 -2.48
N GLY A 20 4.12 -11.40 -2.73
CA GLY A 20 5.30 -11.47 -3.59
C GLY A 20 5.03 -10.92 -5.00
N VAL A 21 6.08 -10.40 -5.64
CA VAL A 21 6.00 -9.87 -7.01
C VAL A 21 5.37 -10.89 -7.96
N GLY A 22 4.32 -10.48 -8.68
CA GLY A 22 3.60 -11.33 -9.63
C GLY A 22 2.44 -12.14 -9.03
N GLN A 23 2.14 -11.99 -7.75
CA GLN A 23 0.91 -12.48 -7.14
C GLN A 23 -0.22 -11.42 -7.25
N PRO A 24 -1.49 -11.85 -7.37
CA PRO A 24 -2.61 -10.93 -7.45
C PRO A 24 -2.72 -10.08 -6.17
N ALA A 25 -2.94 -8.79 -6.34
CA ALA A 25 -3.00 -7.89 -5.21
C ALA A 25 -4.30 -8.13 -4.42
N PRO A 26 -4.24 -8.21 -3.08
CA PRO A 26 -5.44 -8.27 -2.26
C PRO A 26 -6.30 -7.03 -2.49
N LYS A 27 -7.61 -7.23 -2.66
CA LYS A 27 -8.57 -6.12 -2.77
C LYS A 27 -8.83 -5.54 -1.39
N PHE A 28 -8.75 -4.22 -1.30
CA PHE A 28 -9.04 -3.46 -0.08
C PHE A 28 -10.28 -2.59 -0.24
N PRO A 29 -10.91 -2.17 0.88
CA PRO A 29 -11.95 -1.16 0.83
C PRO A 29 -11.44 0.11 0.13
N GLN A 30 -12.29 0.71 -0.71
CA GLN A 30 -11.93 1.90 -1.49
C GLN A 30 -11.39 3.04 -0.61
N SER A 31 -11.93 3.22 0.59
CA SER A 31 -11.47 4.22 1.57
C SER A 31 -10.01 4.00 2.00
N VAL A 32 -9.60 2.74 2.16
CA VAL A 32 -8.21 2.37 2.51
C VAL A 32 -7.29 2.60 1.32
N THR A 33 -7.69 2.14 0.13
CA THR A 33 -6.94 2.35 -1.12
C THR A 33 -6.72 3.83 -1.39
N ALA A 34 -7.77 4.65 -1.29
CA ALA A 34 -7.69 6.10 -1.48
C ALA A 34 -6.75 6.76 -0.47
N GLN A 35 -6.74 6.29 0.78
CA GLN A 35 -5.82 6.80 1.80
C GLN A 35 -4.36 6.45 1.46
N LEU A 36 -4.09 5.21 1.08
CA LEU A 36 -2.75 4.76 0.70
C LEU A 36 -2.22 5.49 -0.54
N LEU A 37 -3.08 5.71 -1.54
CA LEU A 37 -2.79 6.51 -2.73
C LEU A 37 -2.51 7.97 -2.38
N ALA A 38 -3.34 8.57 -1.51
CA ALA A 38 -3.15 9.94 -1.07
C ALA A 38 -1.85 10.14 -0.26
N CYS A 39 -1.33 9.08 0.35
CA CYS A 39 -0.04 9.05 1.03
C CYS A 39 1.13 8.67 0.11
N GLY A 40 0.88 8.32 -1.16
CA GLY A 40 1.91 7.89 -2.11
C GLY A 40 2.59 6.57 -1.74
N LEU A 41 1.94 5.73 -0.92
CA LEU A 41 2.52 4.47 -0.46
C LEU A 41 2.20 3.31 -1.41
N VAL A 42 1.14 3.44 -2.18
CA VAL A 42 0.75 2.52 -3.25
C VAL A 42 0.55 3.29 -4.55
N ALA A 43 0.63 2.59 -5.67
CA ALA A 43 0.32 3.11 -7.00
C ALA A 43 -0.81 2.28 -7.61
N GLU A 44 -1.59 2.90 -8.50
CA GLU A 44 -2.59 2.19 -9.30
C GLU A 44 -1.87 1.22 -10.25
N ALA A 45 -2.27 -0.04 -10.20
CA ALA A 45 -1.79 -1.09 -11.09
C ALA A 45 -2.83 -1.36 -12.20
N ASN A 46 -2.69 -2.46 -12.94
CA ASN A 46 -3.66 -2.81 -13.97
C ASN A 46 -5.04 -3.11 -13.35
N GLY A 47 -6.09 -2.40 -13.81
CA GLY A 47 -7.45 -2.56 -13.31
C GLY A 47 -7.70 -1.84 -11.99
N ASP A 48 -8.55 -2.40 -11.12
CA ASP A 48 -8.84 -1.87 -9.76
C ASP A 48 -7.81 -2.33 -8.70
N GLU A 49 -6.64 -2.81 -9.13
CA GLU A 49 -5.57 -3.27 -8.24
C GLU A 49 -4.60 -2.14 -7.90
N VAL A 50 -3.91 -2.28 -6.77
CA VAL A 50 -2.84 -1.38 -6.35
C VAL A 50 -1.59 -2.15 -6.00
N GLU A 51 -0.44 -1.57 -6.29
CA GLU A 51 0.87 -2.13 -5.97
C GLU A 51 1.60 -1.27 -4.94
N ILE A 52 2.38 -1.92 -4.07
CA ILE A 52 3.19 -1.20 -3.08
C ILE A 52 4.37 -0.50 -3.75
N THR A 53 4.48 0.81 -3.50
CA THR A 53 5.61 1.61 -3.99
C THR A 53 6.83 1.43 -3.10
N CYS A 54 7.97 1.96 -3.55
CA CYS A 54 9.14 2.11 -2.70
C CYS A 54 8.84 2.87 -1.39
N SER A 55 8.06 3.95 -1.46
CA SER A 55 7.68 4.72 -0.28
C SER A 55 6.84 3.91 0.70
N GLY A 56 5.98 3.01 0.19
CA GLY A 56 5.24 2.05 1.00
C GLY A 56 6.14 1.07 1.74
N ARG A 57 7.14 0.51 1.06
CA ARG A 57 8.13 -0.39 1.68
C ARG A 57 8.98 0.32 2.73
N GLN A 58 9.47 1.51 2.40
CA GLN A 58 10.24 2.33 3.34
C GLN A 58 9.40 2.74 4.55
N TYR A 59 8.09 2.97 4.38
CA TYR A 59 7.19 3.24 5.50
C TYR A 59 7.06 2.05 6.45
N LEU A 60 7.08 0.81 5.94
CA LEU A 60 6.95 -0.40 6.75
C LEU A 60 8.26 -0.84 7.39
N SER A 61 9.34 -0.85 6.62
CA SER A 61 10.61 -1.49 6.97
C SER A 61 11.77 -0.51 7.09
N GLY A 62 11.59 0.75 6.70
CA GLY A 62 12.67 1.75 6.64
C GLY A 62 13.59 1.61 5.43
N ASP A 63 13.36 0.60 4.59
CA ASP A 63 14.25 0.20 3.51
C ASP A 63 13.45 0.12 2.20
N CYS A 64 13.89 0.84 1.15
CA CYS A 64 13.58 0.46 -0.21
C CYS A 64 14.89 0.02 -0.87
N ASP A 65 15.06 -1.29 -1.02
CA ASP A 65 16.14 -1.89 -1.80
C ASP A 65 16.12 -1.40 -3.26
#